data_AF-A0A4Y2JYT3-F1
#
_entry.id   AF-A0A4Y2JYT3-F1
#
_cell.length_a   1.000
_cell.length_b   1.000
_cell.length_c   1.000
_cell.angle_alpha   90.00
_cell.angle_beta   90.00
_cell.angle_gamma   90.00
#
_symmetry.space_group_name_H-M   'P 1'
#
loop_
_entity.id
_entity.type
_entity.pdbx_description
1 polymer ?
#
loop_
_entity_poly.entity_id
_entity_poly.type
_entity_poly.pdbx_seq_one_letter_code
_entity_poly.pdbx_strand_id
1 'polypeptide(L)'
;MDSSRSAQRAVLQFPPAEAEHVSQIYRRMKKVYGEQCLARCTIFRWCQHCEAGRVNIKVWPRPGQAHVMTNTATVSAVDELIRQNRRLTTREIAVEQSISKGTVHYLIHKKLGYVNVCAKWVPKHLSENKKTVRMGVCLTQQFLHRNHPFPSYALESVYQCQWR
;
A
#
# COMPACT_ATOMS: atom_id res chain seq x y z
N MET A 1 27.79 -21.42 2.93
CA MET A 1 27.97 -19.97 2.71
C MET A 1 26.63 -19.37 2.33
N ASP A 2 26.32 -18.14 2.75
CA ASP A 2 25.13 -17.43 2.29
C ASP A 2 25.25 -17.20 0.77
N SER A 3 24.33 -17.78 -0.01
CA SER A 3 24.30 -17.67 -1.46
C SER A 3 23.44 -16.52 -1.97
N SER A 4 22.94 -15.66 -1.08
CA SER A 4 22.18 -14.47 -1.46
C SER A 4 22.98 -13.59 -2.44
N ARG A 5 22.26 -12.90 -3.35
CA ARG A 5 22.90 -12.01 -4.35
C ARG A 5 23.70 -10.89 -3.68
N SER A 6 23.29 -10.44 -2.50
CA SER A 6 23.98 -9.41 -1.72
C SER A 6 25.28 -9.94 -1.12
N ALA A 7 25.27 -11.17 -0.58
CA ALA A 7 26.48 -11.81 -0.06
C ALA A 7 27.51 -12.07 -1.17
N GLN A 8 27.07 -12.58 -2.33
CA GLN A 8 27.95 -12.76 -3.48
C GLN A 8 28.57 -11.45 -3.99
N ARG A 9 27.82 -10.34 -3.95
CA ARG A 9 28.35 -9.00 -4.30
C ARG A 9 29.33 -8.46 -3.27
N ALA A 10 29.12 -8.72 -1.98
CA ALA A 10 30.06 -8.33 -0.94
C ALA A 10 31.42 -9.02 -1.12
N VAL A 11 31.43 -10.28 -1.58
CA VAL A 11 32.67 -11.00 -1.94
C VAL A 11 33.34 -10.37 -3.16
N LEU A 12 32.58 -9.90 -4.16
CA LEU A 12 33.13 -9.22 -5.33
C LEU A 12 33.70 -7.82 -5.04
N GLN A 13 33.31 -7.20 -3.94
CA GLN A 13 33.81 -5.87 -3.54
C GLN A 13 35.25 -5.91 -3.06
N PHE A 14 35.68 -7.01 -2.45
CA PHE A 14 37.03 -7.21 -1.96
C PHE A 14 37.71 -8.33 -2.74
N PRO A 15 38.04 -8.10 -4.03
CA PRO A 15 38.79 -9.09 -4.78
C PRO A 15 40.15 -9.33 -4.11
N PRO A 16 40.66 -10.58 -4.11
CA PRO A 16 42.00 -10.88 -3.64
C PRO A 16 43.03 -9.99 -4.36
N ALA A 17 44.09 -9.58 -3.67
CA ALA A 17 45.10 -8.61 -4.15
C ALA A 17 45.89 -9.04 -5.42
N GLU A 18 45.62 -10.21 -5.97
CA GLU A 18 46.12 -10.60 -7.28
C GLU A 18 45.34 -9.83 -8.36
N ALA A 19 46.06 -9.23 -9.31
CA ALA A 19 45.50 -8.57 -10.49
C ALA A 19 44.82 -9.60 -11.42
N GLU A 20 43.76 -10.24 -10.93
CA GLU A 20 43.07 -11.30 -11.62
C GLU A 20 42.11 -10.72 -12.64
N HIS A 21 42.32 -11.11 -13.89
CA HIS A 21 41.36 -10.90 -14.96
C HIS A 21 39.98 -11.42 -14.52
N VAL A 22 38.92 -10.66 -14.79
CA VAL A 22 37.54 -10.90 -14.31
C VAL A 22 37.01 -12.33 -14.57
N SER A 23 37.56 -13.03 -15.57
CA SER A 23 37.28 -14.45 -15.82
C SER A 23 37.71 -15.38 -14.69
N GLN A 24 38.81 -15.08 -14.00
CA GLN A 24 39.34 -15.87 -12.90
C GLN A 24 38.50 -15.68 -11.63
N ILE A 25 38.02 -14.45 -11.39
CA ILE A 25 37.02 -14.14 -10.37
C ILE A 25 35.73 -14.97 -10.60
N TYR A 26 35.22 -15.03 -11.84
CA TYR A 26 34.06 -15.88 -12.16
C TYR A 26 34.32 -17.37 -11.88
N ARG A 27 35.51 -17.88 -12.22
CA ARG A 27 35.88 -19.29 -11.95
C ARG A 27 35.91 -19.58 -10.45
N ARG A 28 36.49 -18.69 -9.64
CA ARG A 28 36.52 -18.79 -8.17
C ARG A 28 35.12 -18.71 -7.58
N MET A 29 34.31 -17.74 -8.02
CA MET A 29 32.89 -17.61 -7.65
C MET A 29 32.09 -18.88 -7.97
N LYS A 30 32.24 -19.45 -9.17
CA LYS A 30 31.55 -20.68 -9.59
C LYS A 30 31.97 -21.88 -8.75
N LYS A 31 33.23 -21.95 -8.31
CA LYS A 31 33.71 -23.02 -7.41
C LYS A 31 33.07 -22.94 -6.01
N VAL A 32 32.82 -21.73 -5.51
CA VAL A 32 32.25 -21.50 -4.16
C VAL A 32 30.73 -21.62 -4.15
N TYR A 33 30.05 -21.02 -5.14
CA TYR A 33 28.58 -20.91 -5.17
C TYR A 33 27.89 -21.91 -6.12
N GLY A 34 28.65 -22.64 -6.93
CA GLY A 34 28.12 -23.64 -7.86
C GLY A 34 27.05 -23.07 -8.80
N GLU A 35 25.90 -23.75 -8.88
CA GLU A 35 24.74 -23.33 -9.68
C GLU A 35 24.05 -22.06 -9.16
N GLN A 36 24.28 -21.69 -7.90
CA GLN A 36 23.72 -20.47 -7.32
C GLN A 36 24.59 -19.24 -7.62
N CYS A 37 25.71 -19.41 -8.33
CA CYS A 37 26.63 -18.35 -8.70
C CYS A 37 25.96 -17.30 -9.61
N LEU A 38 26.27 -16.02 -9.38
CA LEU A 38 25.87 -14.94 -10.28
C LEU A 38 26.36 -15.21 -11.71
N ALA A 39 25.50 -14.85 -12.68
CA ALA A 39 25.84 -14.96 -14.09
C ALA A 39 27.12 -14.16 -14.41
N ARG A 40 27.95 -14.71 -15.31
CA ARG A 40 29.25 -14.13 -15.70
C ARG A 40 29.14 -12.64 -16.09
N CYS A 41 28.10 -12.28 -16.83
CA CYS A 41 27.83 -10.89 -17.23
C CYS A 41 27.53 -9.96 -16.04
N THR A 42 26.88 -10.47 -14.99
CA THR A 42 26.57 -9.71 -13.77
C THR A 42 27.85 -9.45 -12.99
N ILE A 43 28.70 -10.47 -12.83
CA ILE A 43 30.01 -10.32 -12.17
C ILE A 43 30.85 -9.28 -12.90
N PHE A 44 30.92 -9.37 -14.23
CA PHE A 44 31.73 -8.44 -15.03
C PHE A 44 31.30 -6.98 -14.85
N ARG A 45 29.99 -6.71 -14.93
CA ARG A 45 29.43 -5.38 -14.66
C ARG A 45 29.72 -4.90 -13.23
N TRP A 46 29.69 -5.81 -12.25
CA TRP A 46 30.00 -5.47 -10.85
C TRP A 46 31.47 -5.12 -10.66
N CYS A 47 32.42 -5.88 -11.21
CA CYS A 47 33.84 -5.55 -11.17
C CYS A 47 34.12 -4.17 -11.78
N GLN A 48 33.54 -3.87 -12.94
CA GLN A 48 33.65 -2.54 -13.57
C GLN A 48 33.08 -1.41 -12.69
N HIS A 49 31.97 -1.65 -11.98
CA HIS A 49 31.41 -0.68 -11.05
C HIS A 49 32.29 -0.46 -9.82
N CYS A 50 32.90 -1.52 -9.28
CA CYS A 50 33.83 -1.44 -8.16
C CYS A 50 35.11 -0.68 -8.53
N GLU A 51 35.68 -0.95 -9.71
CA GLU A 51 36.83 -0.20 -10.25
C GLU A 51 36.50 1.30 -10.43
N ALA A 52 35.27 1.62 -10.84
CA ALA A 52 34.77 2.98 -10.97
C ALA A 52 34.41 3.65 -9.62
N GLY A 53 34.82 3.08 -8.47
CA GLY A 53 34.62 3.65 -7.13
C GLY A 53 33.17 3.58 -6.60
N ARG A 54 32.28 2.79 -7.22
CA ARG A 54 30.88 2.65 -6.78
C ARG A 54 30.74 1.50 -5.80
N VAL A 55 30.84 1.80 -4.50
CA VAL A 55 30.97 0.80 -3.40
C VAL A 55 29.63 0.37 -2.77
N ASN A 56 28.46 0.75 -3.32
CA ASN A 56 27.19 0.43 -2.67
C ASN A 56 26.69 -1.00 -3.01
N ILE A 57 26.78 -1.92 -2.04
CA ILE A 57 26.30 -3.30 -2.13
C ILE A 57 24.76 -3.37 -2.25
N LYS A 58 24.05 -2.38 -1.67
CA LYS A 58 22.59 -2.35 -1.70
C LYS A 58 22.11 -2.03 -3.12
N VAL A 59 21.09 -2.77 -3.55
CA VAL A 59 20.35 -2.43 -4.78
C VAL A 59 19.74 -1.04 -4.55
N TRP A 60 20.23 -0.05 -5.29
CA TRP A 60 19.58 1.25 -5.31
C TRP A 60 18.12 1.08 -5.74
N PRO A 61 17.18 1.79 -5.09
CA PRO A 61 15.81 1.85 -5.59
C PRO A 61 15.89 2.28 -7.07
N ARG A 62 15.30 1.47 -7.94
CA ARG A 62 15.38 1.70 -9.38
C ARG A 62 14.71 3.05 -9.69
N PRO A 63 15.33 3.93 -10.50
CA PRO A 63 14.63 5.11 -11.00
C PRO A 63 13.40 4.63 -11.78
N GLY A 64 12.20 4.92 -11.25
CA GLY A 64 10.92 4.37 -11.72
C GLY A 64 10.07 3.75 -10.61
N GLN A 65 10.66 3.35 -9.48
CA GLN A 65 9.90 3.20 -8.25
C GLN A 65 9.50 4.62 -7.83
N ALA A 66 8.19 4.88 -7.69
CA ALA A 66 7.63 6.20 -7.41
C ALA A 66 8.10 6.72 -6.05
N HIS A 67 9.35 7.17 -6.01
CA HIS A 67 9.87 8.10 -5.04
C HIS A 67 9.79 9.48 -5.69
N VAL A 68 8.60 9.83 -6.18
CA VAL A 68 8.29 11.24 -6.40
C VAL A 68 8.45 11.86 -5.03
N MET A 69 9.46 12.73 -4.89
CA MET A 69 9.69 13.58 -3.73
C MET A 69 8.36 14.24 -3.41
N THR A 70 7.62 13.62 -2.50
CA THR A 70 6.25 13.99 -2.25
C THR A 70 6.35 15.14 -1.27
N ASN A 71 6.21 16.36 -1.77
CA ASN A 71 6.23 17.53 -0.93
C ASN A 71 5.12 17.37 0.12
N THR A 72 5.41 17.67 1.40
CA THR A 72 4.43 17.51 2.47
C THR A 72 3.18 18.36 2.19
N ALA A 73 3.35 19.50 1.52
CA ALA A 73 2.27 20.35 1.05
C ALA A 73 1.29 19.63 0.10
N THR A 74 1.77 18.84 -0.86
CA THR A 74 0.89 18.14 -1.82
C THR A 74 0.17 16.96 -1.17
N VAL A 75 0.79 16.29 -0.19
CA VAL A 75 0.11 15.27 0.62
C VAL A 75 -1.07 15.88 1.38
N SER A 76 -0.85 17.01 2.05
CA SER A 76 -1.90 17.71 2.80
C SER A 76 -3.01 18.24 1.91
N ALA A 77 -2.68 18.79 0.74
CA ALA A 77 -3.69 19.28 -0.21
C ALA A 77 -4.59 18.14 -0.72
N VAL A 78 -4.01 16.97 -1.03
CA VAL A 78 -4.78 15.79 -1.42
C VAL A 78 -5.64 15.26 -0.26
N ASP A 79 -5.13 15.26 0.98
CA ASP A 79 -5.93 14.85 2.15
C ASP A 79 -7.13 15.77 2.36
N GLU A 80 -6.93 17.08 2.25
CA GLU A 80 -7.99 18.08 2.42
C GLU A 80 -9.09 17.95 1.36
N LEU A 81 -8.71 17.76 0.09
CA LEU A 81 -9.68 17.51 -0.99
C LEU A 81 -10.55 16.28 -0.73
N ILE A 82 -9.93 15.18 -0.25
CA ILE A 82 -10.66 13.94 0.06
C ILE A 82 -11.60 14.14 1.26
N ARG A 83 -11.19 14.92 2.27
CA ARG A 83 -12.03 15.24 3.44
C ARG A 83 -13.24 16.08 3.05
N GLN A 84 -13.06 17.05 2.16
CA GLN A 84 -14.13 17.90 1.65
C GLN A 84 -15.12 17.11 0.79
N ASN A 85 -14.63 16.24 -0.10
CA ASN A 85 -15.49 15.41 -0.93
C ASN A 85 -14.94 13.98 -1.07
N ARG A 86 -15.49 13.07 -0.25
CA ARG A 86 -15.11 11.64 -0.22
C ARG A 86 -15.52 10.86 -1.47
N ARG A 87 -16.22 11.48 -2.43
CA ARG A 87 -16.66 10.84 -3.68
C ARG A 87 -15.76 11.16 -4.86
N LEU A 88 -14.72 11.98 -4.67
CA LEU A 88 -13.79 12.32 -5.74
C LEU A 88 -13.03 11.09 -6.24
N THR A 89 -12.88 11.03 -7.55
CA THR A 89 -12.09 10.01 -8.23
C THR A 89 -10.61 10.40 -8.27
N THR A 90 -9.74 9.40 -8.38
CA THR A 90 -8.28 9.62 -8.54
C THR A 90 -7.96 10.50 -9.75
N ARG A 91 -8.80 10.52 -10.79
CA ARG A 91 -8.60 11.36 -11.98
C ARG A 91 -8.93 12.82 -11.71
N GLU A 92 -10.03 13.10 -11.01
CA GLU A 92 -10.41 14.47 -10.63
C GLU A 92 -9.34 15.10 -9.74
N ILE A 93 -8.88 14.37 -8.72
CA ILE A 93 -7.80 14.84 -7.83
C ILE A 93 -6.49 15.07 -8.62
N ALA A 94 -6.18 14.21 -9.60
CA ALA A 94 -5.00 14.37 -10.43
C ALA A 94 -5.05 15.65 -11.29
N VAL A 95 -6.22 15.96 -11.85
CA VAL A 95 -6.42 17.20 -12.62
C VAL A 95 -6.34 18.42 -11.71
N GLU A 96 -7.04 18.40 -10.57
CA GLU A 96 -7.09 19.53 -9.64
C GLU A 96 -5.73 19.86 -9.03
N GLN A 97 -4.94 18.84 -8.68
CA GLN A 97 -3.60 19.03 -8.13
C GLN A 97 -2.50 19.13 -9.21
N SER A 98 -2.84 18.97 -10.49
CA SER A 98 -1.86 18.91 -11.60
C SER A 98 -0.77 17.84 -11.37
N ILE A 99 -1.16 16.68 -10.85
CA ILE A 99 -0.27 15.55 -10.52
C ILE A 99 -0.64 14.34 -11.37
N SER A 100 0.32 13.47 -11.67
CA SER A 100 0.02 12.19 -12.34
C SER A 100 -0.95 11.31 -11.54
N LYS A 101 -1.86 10.61 -12.24
CA LYS A 101 -2.77 9.63 -11.63
C LYS A 101 -2.05 8.59 -10.76
N GLY A 102 -0.86 8.14 -11.20
CA GLY A 102 -0.06 7.15 -10.47
C GLY A 102 0.44 7.67 -9.12
N THR A 103 0.87 8.93 -9.07
CA THR A 103 1.28 9.59 -7.83
C THR A 103 0.09 9.79 -6.89
N VAL A 104 -1.08 10.20 -7.39
CA VAL A 104 -2.29 10.31 -6.56
C VAL A 104 -2.69 8.95 -5.98
N HIS A 105 -2.65 7.89 -6.78
CA HIS A 105 -2.90 6.53 -6.30
C HIS A 105 -1.92 6.11 -5.19
N TYR A 106 -0.62 6.40 -5.37
CA TYR A 106 0.39 6.17 -4.35
C TYR A 106 0.12 6.99 -3.08
N LEU A 107 -0.23 8.26 -3.22
CA LEU A 107 -0.56 9.15 -2.09
C LEU A 107 -1.72 8.60 -1.27
N ILE A 108 -2.85 8.30 -1.92
CA ILE A 108 -4.07 7.82 -1.27
C ILE A 108 -3.80 6.51 -0.51
N HIS A 109 -3.19 5.51 -1.15
CA HIS A 109 -3.08 4.18 -0.57
C HIS A 109 -1.81 3.92 0.24
N LYS A 110 -0.69 4.56 -0.08
CA LYS A 110 0.61 4.32 0.58
C LYS A 110 1.00 5.40 1.58
N LYS A 111 0.59 6.66 1.37
CA LYS A 111 0.89 7.74 2.31
C LYS A 111 -0.26 8.00 3.28
N LEU A 112 -1.49 8.16 2.78
CA LEU A 112 -2.66 8.46 3.59
C LEU A 112 -3.37 7.19 4.12
N GLY A 113 -3.21 6.05 3.44
CA GLY A 113 -3.78 4.78 3.87
C GLY A 113 -5.29 4.66 3.65
N TYR A 114 -5.87 5.50 2.80
CA TYR A 114 -7.29 5.41 2.47
C TYR A 114 -7.59 4.17 1.61
N VAL A 115 -8.81 3.66 1.80
CA VAL A 115 -9.38 2.56 1.04
C VAL A 115 -10.72 2.99 0.46
N ASN A 116 -11.03 2.48 -0.73
CA ASN A 116 -12.33 2.74 -1.34
C ASN A 116 -13.38 1.86 -0.67
N VAL A 117 -14.49 2.48 -0.25
CA VAL A 117 -15.65 1.79 0.28
C VAL A 117 -16.86 2.05 -0.62
N CYS A 118 -17.67 1.01 -0.86
CA CYS A 118 -18.90 1.17 -1.61
C CYS A 118 -19.93 1.95 -0.76
N ALA A 119 -20.67 2.85 -1.40
CA ALA A 119 -21.79 3.52 -0.76
C ALA A 119 -22.87 2.49 -0.38
N LYS A 120 -23.45 2.62 0.82
CA LYS A 120 -24.59 1.81 1.25
C LYS A 120 -25.86 2.37 0.63
N TRP A 121 -26.74 1.48 0.15
CA TRP A 121 -28.04 1.88 -0.35
C TRP A 121 -28.92 2.35 0.82
N VAL A 122 -29.55 3.52 0.65
CA VAL A 122 -30.47 4.09 1.64
C VAL A 122 -31.87 4.09 1.04
N PRO A 123 -32.86 3.37 1.62
CA PRO A 123 -34.16 3.17 0.98
C PRO A 123 -34.96 4.43 0.66
N LYS A 124 -34.77 5.50 1.45
CA LYS A 124 -35.50 6.75 1.24
C LYS A 124 -34.70 7.95 1.73
N HIS A 125 -34.77 9.04 0.97
CA HIS A 125 -34.31 10.34 1.43
C HIS A 125 -35.31 10.91 2.45
N LEU A 126 -34.88 11.04 3.70
CA LEU A 126 -35.73 11.52 4.79
C LEU A 126 -35.59 13.03 4.95
N SER A 127 -36.73 13.72 5.13
CA SER A 127 -36.73 15.11 5.59
C SER A 127 -36.32 15.19 7.05
N GLU A 128 -35.87 16.37 7.50
CA GLU A 128 -35.38 16.56 8.87
C GLU A 128 -36.43 16.18 9.92
N ASN A 129 -37.67 16.65 9.76
CA ASN A 129 -38.78 16.28 10.65
C ASN A 129 -38.97 14.75 10.75
N LYS A 130 -38.81 14.02 9.64
CA LYS A 130 -38.93 12.54 9.63
C LYS A 130 -37.76 11.88 10.36
N LYS A 131 -36.56 12.46 10.33
CA LYS A 131 -35.42 11.97 11.12
C LYS A 131 -35.67 12.19 12.61
N THR A 132 -36.14 13.38 13.00
CA THR A 132 -36.41 13.72 14.41
C THR A 132 -37.49 12.81 15.00
N VAL A 133 -38.58 12.59 14.28
CA VAL A 133 -39.64 11.66 14.73
C VAL A 133 -39.11 10.24 14.89
N ARG A 134 -38.32 9.75 13.93
CA ARG A 134 -37.70 8.41 14.03
C ARG A 134 -36.75 8.29 15.23
N MET A 135 -35.91 9.31 15.45
CA MET A 135 -35.02 9.36 16.61
C MET A 135 -35.80 9.33 17.93
N GLY A 136 -36.88 10.11 18.03
CA GLY A 136 -37.74 10.13 19.21
C GLY A 136 -38.36 8.76 19.52
N VAL A 137 -38.92 8.09 18.51
CA VAL A 137 -39.50 6.74 18.67
C VAL A 137 -38.43 5.73 19.12
N CYS A 138 -37.25 5.74 18.50
CA CYS A 138 -36.15 4.84 18.89
C CYS A 138 -35.69 5.07 20.34
N LEU A 139 -35.57 6.33 20.77
CA LEU A 139 -35.16 6.67 22.13
C LEU A 139 -36.21 6.23 23.17
N THR A 140 -37.49 6.46 22.89
CA THR A 140 -38.59 6.01 23.75
C THR A 140 -38.63 4.48 23.84
N GLN A 141 -38.47 3.78 22.71
CA GLN A 141 -38.44 2.32 22.69
C GLN A 141 -37.23 1.77 23.46
N GLN A 142 -36.05 2.38 23.34
CA GLN A 142 -34.87 1.98 24.10
C GLN A 142 -35.04 2.22 25.60
N PHE A 143 -35.71 3.31 25.99
CA PHE A 143 -36.06 3.58 27.38
C PHE A 143 -37.02 2.53 27.95
N LEU A 144 -38.04 2.12 27.19
CA LEU A 144 -38.96 1.05 27.58
C LEU A 144 -38.25 -0.29 27.74
N HIS A 145 -37.38 -0.68 26.79
CA HIS A 145 -36.57 -1.91 26.89
C HIS A 145 -35.59 -1.91 28.07
N ARG A 146 -35.10 -0.75 28.51
CA ARG A 146 -34.21 -0.64 29.69
C ARG A 146 -34.96 -0.75 31.01
N ASN A 147 -36.18 -0.23 31.09
CA ASN A 147 -36.96 -0.20 32.33
C ASN A 147 -37.83 -1.46 32.52
N HIS A 148 -38.12 -2.21 31.45
CA HIS A 148 -38.72 -3.53 31.51
C HIS A 148 -37.97 -4.48 30.57
N PRO A 149 -37.11 -5.38 31.07
CA PRO A 149 -36.60 -6.48 30.27
C PRO A 149 -37.80 -7.29 29.77
N PHE A 150 -37.91 -7.48 28.45
CA PHE A 150 -38.96 -8.33 27.89
C PHE A 150 -38.90 -9.72 28.53
N PRO A 151 -40.03 -10.28 29.00
CA PRO A 151 -40.09 -11.67 29.40
C PRO A 151 -39.71 -12.58 28.23
N SER A 152 -38.94 -13.63 28.49
CA SER A 152 -38.32 -14.51 27.50
C SER A 152 -39.27 -15.31 26.60
N TYR A 153 -40.59 -15.13 26.69
CA TYR A 153 -41.58 -15.91 25.96
C TYR A 153 -42.15 -15.23 24.71
N ALA A 154 -41.69 -14.04 24.31
CA ALA A 154 -42.16 -13.36 23.09
C ALA A 154 -41.33 -13.71 21.83
N LEU A 155 -40.89 -14.98 21.70
CA LEU A 155 -40.21 -15.51 20.50
C LEU A 155 -41.12 -16.35 19.58
N GLU A 156 -42.44 -16.15 19.65
CA GLU A 156 -43.37 -16.79 18.72
C GLU A 156 -44.34 -15.76 18.12
N SER A 157 -43.85 -14.97 17.17
CA SER A 157 -44.71 -14.34 16.18
C SER A 157 -43.95 -14.21 14.85
N VAL A 158 -43.94 -15.33 14.13
CA VAL A 158 -44.06 -15.46 12.66
C VAL A 158 -43.51 -14.28 11.84
N TYR A 159 -42.25 -14.36 11.42
CA TYR A 159 -41.79 -13.67 10.22
C TYR A 159 -42.24 -14.46 8.99
N GLN A 160 -43.37 -14.08 8.40
CA GLN A 160 -43.72 -14.49 7.03
C GLN A 160 -43.62 -13.26 6.14
N CYS A 161 -42.38 -12.93 5.75
CA CYS A 161 -42.11 -11.91 4.74
C CYS A 161 -42.40 -12.49 3.36
N GLN A 162 -43.60 -12.23 2.86
CA GLN A 162 -43.98 -12.48 1.47
C GLN A 162 -43.41 -11.35 0.61
N TRP A 163 -42.34 -11.63 -0.14
CA TRP A 163 -41.79 -10.71 -1.14
C TRP A 163 -42.67 -10.76 -2.39
N ARG A 164 -43.12 -9.60 -2.86
CA ARG A 164 -43.59 -9.39 -4.25
C ARG A 164 -42.45 -8.87 -5.09
#